data_AF-A0A1J5RDT3-F1
#
_entry.id   AF-A0A1J5RDT3-F1
#
_cell.length_a   1.000
_cell.length_b   1.000
_cell.length_c   1.000
_cell.angle_alpha   90.00
_cell.angle_beta   90.00
_cell.angle_gamma   90.00
#
_symmetry.space_group_name_H-M   'P 1'
#
loop_
_entity.id
_entity.type
_entity.pdbx_description
1 polymer ?
#
loop_
_entity_poly.entity_id
_entity_poly.type
_entity_poly.pdbx_seq_one_letter_code
_entity_poly.pdbx_strand_id
1 'polypeptide(L)'
;MSVSLVDKLPDSSGKAGIRVWLKLSGYARRLLLGEAGDPWLNAPGYLAYFSQAHGLLRPDVAVLDVNDLLHSWASRHPELIAEMASKKRVNFPLRKLLETEGPRKLLAEVLEAVAGCARGQASAVLAVPSPRSWLRLTNKMVGRDDASIEDDDIEDAAMYMADFLRSVSSSPVGGILLEDGLEPAKAGDVERSRPITNVARHYRWGVVWHAKGDAEAISAIAWAVDGIISSSALAGVEKAVGLDVGEDLWSGGAIPQLAPGQFYFAEIPVAQKPETVLENIVRLR
;
A
#
# COMPACT_ATOMS: atom_id res chain seq x y z
N MET A 1 4.08 19.85 5.69
CA MET A 1 4.84 18.88 4.86
C MET A 1 4.90 17.56 5.62
N SER A 2 4.59 16.43 4.98
CA SER A 2 4.77 15.11 5.60
C SER A 2 6.26 14.80 5.76
N VAL A 3 6.60 14.00 6.76
CA VAL A 3 7.95 13.44 6.90
C VAL A 3 8.17 12.42 5.79
N SER A 4 9.32 12.49 5.11
CA SER A 4 9.69 11.51 4.08
C SER A 4 9.78 10.12 4.70
N LEU A 5 9.26 9.12 3.98
CA LEU A 5 9.36 7.72 4.40
C LEU A 5 10.83 7.27 4.46
N VAL A 6 11.67 7.73 3.52
CA VAL A 6 13.10 7.36 3.46
C VAL A 6 13.81 7.71 4.76
N ASP A 7 13.51 8.87 5.35
CA ASP A 7 14.14 9.33 6.60
C ASP A 7 13.71 8.52 7.83
N LYS A 8 12.62 7.76 7.70
CA LYS A 8 12.01 6.94 8.74
C LYS A 8 12.34 5.45 8.59
N LEU A 9 12.80 5.01 7.42
CA LEU A 9 13.23 3.63 7.24
C LEU A 9 14.49 3.34 8.08
N PRO A 10 14.59 2.15 8.70
CA PRO A 10 15.78 1.77 9.44
C PRO A 10 16.97 1.59 8.48
N ASP A 11 18.17 1.95 8.95
CA ASP A 11 19.42 1.73 8.24
C ASP A 11 20.36 0.81 9.04
N SER A 12 21.47 0.41 8.43
CA SER A 12 22.49 -0.43 9.07
C SER A 12 23.29 0.29 10.16
N SER A 13 23.12 1.61 10.32
CA SER A 13 23.80 2.41 11.33
C SER A 13 23.15 2.35 12.71
N GLY A 14 21.98 1.70 12.83
CA GLY A 14 21.26 1.52 14.09
C GLY A 14 20.47 2.75 14.53
N LYS A 15 20.24 3.72 13.64
CA LYS A 15 19.39 4.88 13.91
C LYS A 15 17.94 4.44 14.13
N ALA A 16 17.27 5.03 15.13
CA ALA A 16 15.87 4.75 15.41
C ALA A 16 14.98 5.13 14.20
N GLY A 17 14.40 4.11 13.56
CA GLY A 17 13.44 4.23 12.45
C GLY A 17 12.12 3.54 12.78
N ILE A 18 11.29 3.33 11.77
CA ILE A 18 10.10 2.47 11.85
C ILE A 18 10.52 1.14 12.44
N ARG A 19 9.81 0.69 13.49
CA ARG A 19 10.00 -0.63 14.07
C ARG A 19 8.87 -1.57 13.65
N VAL A 20 7.65 -1.04 13.58
CA VAL A 20 6.45 -1.81 13.27
C VAL A 20 5.60 -1.09 12.23
N TRP A 21 5.49 -1.68 11.05
CA TRP A 21 4.56 -1.27 10.01
C TRP A 21 3.32 -2.18 10.04
N LEU A 22 2.17 -1.63 10.44
CA LEU A 22 0.91 -2.37 10.48
C LEU A 22 -0.03 -1.95 9.34
N LYS A 23 -0.52 -2.92 8.57
CA LYS A 23 -1.72 -2.73 7.74
C LYS A 23 -2.94 -3.11 8.56
N LEU A 24 -3.85 -2.16 8.75
CA LEU A 24 -4.96 -2.29 9.71
C LEU A 24 -6.31 -1.93 9.11
N SER A 25 -6.39 -1.51 7.84
CA SER A 25 -7.56 -0.85 7.28
C SER A 25 -8.79 -1.76 7.21
N GLY A 26 -8.65 -3.01 6.80
CA GLY A 26 -9.75 -3.98 6.79
C GLY A 26 -10.28 -4.27 8.20
N TYR A 27 -9.36 -4.54 9.14
CA TYR A 27 -9.70 -4.77 10.55
C TYR A 27 -10.39 -3.58 11.20
N ALA A 28 -9.78 -2.38 11.10
CA ALA A 28 -10.29 -1.18 11.74
C ALA A 28 -11.64 -0.75 11.15
N ARG A 29 -11.85 -0.93 9.84
CA ARG A 29 -13.14 -0.65 9.20
C ARG A 29 -14.25 -1.51 9.80
N ARG A 30 -14.05 -2.83 9.87
CA ARG A 30 -15.03 -3.73 10.50
C ARG A 30 -15.29 -3.34 11.95
N LEU A 31 -14.24 -3.07 12.72
CA LEU A 31 -14.36 -2.77 14.14
C LEU A 31 -15.10 -1.45 14.42
N LEU A 32 -14.77 -0.39 13.68
CA LEU A 32 -15.22 0.97 13.97
C LEU A 32 -16.49 1.36 13.21
N LEU A 33 -16.69 0.81 12.01
CA LEU A 33 -17.79 1.18 11.11
C LEU A 33 -18.75 0.01 10.82
N GLY A 34 -18.43 -1.21 11.28
CA GLY A 34 -19.19 -2.43 10.97
C GLY A 34 -18.84 -3.03 9.60
N GLU A 35 -19.46 -4.17 9.27
CA GLU A 35 -19.15 -4.94 8.05
C GLU A 35 -19.45 -4.19 6.74
N ALA A 36 -20.49 -3.36 6.73
CA ALA A 36 -20.88 -2.55 5.58
C ALA A 36 -20.34 -1.10 5.64
N GLY A 37 -19.51 -0.79 6.65
CA GLY A 37 -19.00 0.56 6.86
C GLY A 37 -18.01 0.99 5.79
N ASP A 38 -18.19 2.20 5.25
CA ASP A 38 -17.29 2.78 4.25
C ASP A 38 -16.65 4.08 4.79
N PRO A 39 -15.33 4.11 5.05
CA PRO A 39 -14.65 5.32 5.49
C PRO A 39 -14.48 6.35 4.36
N TRP A 40 -14.61 5.94 3.10
CA TRP A 40 -14.31 6.75 1.91
C TRP A 40 -15.53 7.53 1.37
N LEU A 41 -16.54 7.77 2.22
CA LEU A 41 -17.70 8.58 1.82
C LEU A 41 -17.36 10.07 1.69
N ASN A 42 -16.50 10.58 2.56
CA ASN A 42 -16.00 11.96 2.55
C ASN A 42 -14.76 12.10 3.45
N ALA A 43 -13.99 13.18 3.27
CA ALA A 43 -12.76 13.39 4.04
C ALA A 43 -12.95 13.52 5.56
N PRO A 44 -13.97 14.22 6.10
CA PRO A 44 -14.22 14.25 7.54
C PRO A 44 -14.51 12.88 8.15
N GLY A 45 -15.31 12.05 7.48
CA GLY A 45 -15.62 10.69 7.88
C GLY A 45 -14.38 9.80 7.90
N TYR A 46 -13.56 9.89 6.85
CA TYR A 46 -12.29 9.18 6.79
C TYR A 46 -11.35 9.60 7.92
N LEU A 47 -11.23 10.91 8.18
CA LEU A 47 -10.39 11.42 9.25
C LEU A 47 -10.85 10.89 10.62
N ALA A 48 -12.16 10.91 10.92
CA ALA A 48 -12.69 10.40 12.18
C ALA A 48 -12.39 8.90 12.38
N TYR A 49 -12.53 8.11 11.32
CA TYR A 49 -12.13 6.70 11.27
C TYR A 49 -10.62 6.53 11.52
N PHE A 50 -9.81 7.29 10.77
CA PHE A 50 -8.35 7.22 10.82
C PHE A 50 -7.81 7.57 12.20
N SER A 51 -8.29 8.67 12.81
CA SER A 51 -7.86 9.09 14.15
C SER A 51 -8.17 8.06 15.22
N GLN A 52 -9.34 7.40 15.15
CA GLN A 52 -9.71 6.33 16.09
C GLN A 52 -8.81 5.10 15.92
N ALA A 53 -8.60 4.65 14.68
CA ALA A 53 -7.74 3.52 14.39
C ALA A 53 -6.29 3.76 14.83
N HIS A 54 -5.75 4.95 14.53
CA HIS A 54 -4.40 5.35 14.94
C HIS A 54 -4.26 5.55 16.46
N GLY A 55 -5.31 6.03 17.14
CA GLY A 55 -5.32 6.16 18.60
C GLY A 55 -5.26 4.80 19.31
N LEU A 56 -5.95 3.79 18.76
CA LEU A 56 -6.01 2.44 19.30
C LEU A 56 -4.72 1.66 19.06
N LEU A 57 -4.25 1.62 17.81
CA LEU A 57 -3.18 0.72 17.40
C LEU A 57 -1.80 1.39 17.37
N ARG A 58 -1.74 2.74 17.28
CA ARG A 58 -0.51 3.53 17.23
C ARG A 58 0.55 2.96 16.27
N PRO A 59 0.22 2.79 14.98
CA PRO A 59 1.19 2.33 13.99
C PRO A 59 2.26 3.41 13.74
N ASP A 60 3.47 2.99 13.37
CA ASP A 60 4.57 3.93 13.05
C ASP A 60 4.35 4.63 11.69
N VAL A 61 3.53 4.04 10.83
CA VAL A 61 3.25 4.48 9.46
C VAL A 61 1.74 4.71 9.27
N ALA A 62 1.38 5.80 8.61
CA ALA A 62 0.01 6.13 8.26
C ALA A 62 -0.30 5.60 6.86
N VAL A 63 -0.88 4.41 6.78
CA VAL A 63 -1.19 3.74 5.51
C VAL A 63 -2.58 4.17 5.00
N LEU A 64 -2.64 4.62 3.76
CA LEU A 64 -3.88 4.89 3.04
C LEU A 64 -4.01 3.93 1.85
N ASP A 65 -4.95 2.99 1.93
CA ASP A 65 -5.22 2.02 0.87
C ASP A 65 -5.97 2.67 -0.29
N VAL A 66 -5.23 3.05 -1.34
CA VAL A 66 -5.80 3.71 -2.52
C VAL A 66 -6.73 2.79 -3.28
N ASN A 67 -6.42 1.49 -3.34
CA ASN A 67 -7.29 0.53 -4.00
C ASN A 67 -8.67 0.46 -3.33
N ASP A 68 -8.73 0.57 -2.00
CA ASP A 68 -9.99 0.56 -1.25
C ASP A 68 -10.83 1.81 -1.53
N LEU A 69 -10.19 2.98 -1.62
CA LEU A 69 -10.85 4.21 -2.06
C LEU A 69 -11.50 4.03 -3.44
N LEU A 70 -10.73 3.54 -4.41
CA LEU A 70 -11.23 3.39 -5.78
C LEU A 70 -12.34 2.33 -5.88
N HIS A 71 -12.26 1.25 -5.10
CA HIS A 71 -13.32 0.24 -5.01
C HIS A 71 -14.59 0.79 -4.35
N SER A 72 -14.47 1.51 -3.23
CA SER A 72 -15.59 2.24 -2.62
C SER A 72 -16.25 3.15 -3.63
N TRP A 73 -15.45 3.95 -4.34
CA TRP A 73 -15.96 4.88 -5.34
C TRP A 73 -16.73 4.15 -6.44
N ALA A 74 -16.14 3.13 -7.05
CA ALA A 74 -16.76 2.38 -8.14
C ALA A 74 -18.05 1.67 -7.71
N SER A 75 -18.11 1.17 -6.47
CA SER A 75 -19.33 0.52 -5.92
C SER A 75 -20.54 1.47 -5.82
N ARG A 76 -20.28 2.78 -5.67
CA ARG A 76 -21.30 3.84 -5.59
C ARG A 76 -21.62 4.49 -6.94
N HIS A 77 -20.84 4.16 -7.98
CA HIS A 77 -20.91 4.76 -9.32
C HIS A 77 -20.95 3.65 -10.39
N PRO A 78 -22.06 2.91 -10.52
CA PRO A 78 -22.19 1.79 -11.46
C PRO A 78 -21.98 2.19 -12.92
N GLU A 79 -22.21 3.45 -13.27
CA GLU A 79 -21.89 4.02 -14.58
C GLU A 79 -20.39 4.00 -14.89
N LEU A 80 -19.52 4.14 -13.87
CA LEU A 80 -18.08 4.02 -14.03
C LEU A 80 -17.69 2.58 -14.37
N ILE A 81 -18.30 1.58 -13.72
CA ILE A 81 -18.08 0.16 -14.05
C ILE A 81 -18.51 -0.13 -15.49
N ALA A 82 -19.66 0.38 -15.90
CA ALA A 82 -20.14 0.25 -17.28
C ALA A 82 -19.16 0.91 -18.28
N GLU A 83 -18.64 2.09 -17.94
CA GLU A 83 -17.63 2.76 -18.76
C GLU A 83 -16.32 1.97 -18.82
N MET A 84 -15.80 1.49 -17.70
CA MET A 84 -14.61 0.63 -17.62
C MET A 84 -14.76 -0.63 -18.50
N ALA A 85 -15.96 -1.20 -18.58
CA ALA A 85 -16.27 -2.37 -19.39
C ALA A 85 -16.42 -2.06 -20.90
N SER A 86 -16.51 -0.79 -21.30
CA SER A 86 -16.87 -0.39 -22.68
C SER A 86 -15.83 -0.76 -23.74
N LYS A 87 -14.56 -0.97 -23.37
CA LYS A 87 -13.49 -1.41 -24.30
C LYS A 87 -12.89 -2.73 -23.85
N LYS A 88 -12.48 -3.55 -24.82
CA LYS A 88 -11.91 -4.90 -24.58
C LYS A 88 -10.45 -4.90 -24.11
N ARG A 89 -9.71 -3.80 -24.29
CA ARG A 89 -8.28 -3.72 -23.93
C ARG A 89 -8.09 -3.88 -22.42
N VAL A 90 -7.13 -4.70 -22.01
CA VAL A 90 -6.90 -5.07 -20.60
C VAL A 90 -6.51 -3.87 -19.72
N ASN A 91 -5.80 -2.88 -20.27
CA ASN A 91 -5.40 -1.68 -19.52
C ASN A 91 -6.54 -0.66 -19.34
N PHE A 92 -7.62 -0.78 -20.12
CA PHE A 92 -8.64 0.26 -20.19
C PHE A 92 -9.44 0.44 -18.89
N PRO A 93 -9.88 -0.63 -18.19
CA PRO A 93 -10.52 -0.50 -16.87
C PRO A 93 -9.64 0.25 -15.86
N LEU A 94 -8.36 -0.11 -15.75
CA LEU A 94 -7.43 0.53 -14.83
C LEU A 94 -7.25 2.02 -15.17
N ARG A 95 -6.95 2.32 -16.44
CA ARG A 95 -6.81 3.69 -16.91
C ARG A 95 -8.04 4.52 -16.55
N LYS A 96 -9.23 4.03 -16.86
CA LYS A 96 -10.47 4.76 -16.64
C LYS A 96 -10.75 5.01 -15.15
N LEU A 97 -10.52 3.99 -14.31
CA LEU A 97 -10.65 4.10 -12.87
C LEU A 97 -9.69 5.17 -12.32
N LEU A 98 -8.42 5.12 -12.73
CA LEU A 98 -7.40 6.06 -12.29
C LEU A 98 -7.61 7.48 -12.82
N GLU A 99 -8.21 7.68 -14.00
CA GLU A 99 -8.52 9.01 -14.58
C GLU A 99 -9.75 9.68 -13.93
N THR A 100 -10.51 8.96 -13.10
CA THR A 100 -11.74 9.51 -12.51
C THR A 100 -11.42 10.62 -11.51
N GLU A 101 -11.96 11.82 -11.74
CA GLU A 101 -11.61 13.03 -10.97
C GLU A 101 -12.13 13.00 -9.52
N GLY A 102 -13.33 12.45 -9.30
CA GLY A 102 -13.96 12.37 -7.98
C GLY A 102 -13.09 11.71 -6.89
N PRO A 103 -12.60 10.46 -7.07
CA PRO A 103 -11.74 9.83 -6.08
C PRO A 103 -10.36 10.49 -5.98
N ARG A 104 -9.83 11.11 -7.04
CA ARG A 104 -8.58 11.91 -6.95
C ARG A 104 -8.74 13.09 -6.00
N LYS A 105 -9.85 13.84 -6.11
CA LYS A 105 -10.18 14.96 -5.20
C LYS A 105 -10.34 14.48 -3.76
N LEU A 106 -11.11 13.41 -3.57
CA LEU A 106 -11.31 12.85 -2.24
C LEU A 106 -9.99 12.37 -1.60
N LEU A 107 -9.10 11.73 -2.37
CA LEU A 107 -7.78 11.32 -1.87
C LEU A 107 -6.97 12.54 -1.41
N ALA A 108 -6.95 13.61 -2.19
CA ALA A 108 -6.23 14.83 -1.84
C ALA A 108 -6.77 15.46 -0.55
N GLU A 109 -8.10 15.58 -0.42
CA GLU A 109 -8.75 16.10 0.81
C GLU A 109 -8.43 15.23 2.03
N VAL A 110 -8.46 13.90 1.87
CA VAL A 110 -8.12 12.95 2.92
C VAL A 110 -6.65 13.08 3.33
N LEU A 111 -5.72 13.21 2.38
CA LEU A 111 -4.29 13.36 2.66
C LEU A 111 -4.02 14.63 3.46
N GLU A 112 -4.65 15.76 3.11
CA GLU A 112 -4.54 17.00 3.89
C GLU A 112 -5.08 16.84 5.31
N ALA A 113 -6.26 16.21 5.45
CA ALA A 113 -6.88 15.95 6.74
C ALA A 113 -6.02 15.05 7.64
N VAL A 114 -5.51 13.95 7.09
CA VAL A 114 -4.63 13.00 7.78
C VAL A 114 -3.33 13.66 8.22
N ALA A 115 -2.69 14.45 7.35
CA ALA A 115 -1.46 15.14 7.69
C ALA A 115 -1.65 16.17 8.81
N GLY A 116 -2.78 16.89 8.81
CA GLY A 116 -3.15 17.79 9.90
C GLY A 116 -3.32 17.07 11.25
N CYS A 117 -3.90 15.86 11.23
CA CYS A 117 -4.10 15.04 12.42
C CYS A 117 -2.81 14.40 12.93
N ALA A 118 -1.98 13.87 12.04
CA ALA A 118 -0.76 13.16 12.41
C ALA A 118 0.33 14.09 12.97
N ARG A 119 0.19 15.42 12.85
CA ARG A 119 1.16 16.45 13.28
C ARG A 119 2.61 16.13 12.91
N GLY A 120 2.84 15.45 11.78
CA GLY A 120 4.15 15.02 11.32
C GLY A 120 4.78 13.84 12.08
N GLN A 121 4.04 13.11 12.91
CA GLN A 121 4.57 11.98 13.70
C GLN A 121 4.75 10.71 12.86
N ALA A 122 3.83 10.45 11.92
CA ALA A 122 3.86 9.32 11.00
C ALA A 122 3.95 9.80 9.54
N SER A 123 4.71 9.08 8.72
CA SER A 123 4.74 9.29 7.28
C SER A 123 3.45 8.75 6.66
N ALA A 124 2.73 9.59 5.89
CA ALA A 124 1.59 9.15 5.10
C ALA A 124 2.10 8.34 3.90
N VAL A 125 1.67 7.10 3.79
CA VAL A 125 2.06 6.17 2.73
C VAL A 125 0.84 5.74 1.95
N LEU A 126 0.90 5.92 0.63
CA LEU A 126 -0.12 5.42 -0.28
C LEU A 126 0.15 3.94 -0.58
N ALA A 127 -0.71 3.06 -0.09
CA ALA A 127 -0.68 1.65 -0.44
C ALA A 127 -1.44 1.43 -1.76
N VAL A 128 -0.74 0.88 -2.74
CA VAL A 128 -1.22 0.62 -4.09
C VAL A 128 -0.82 -0.79 -4.52
N PRO A 129 -1.69 -1.53 -5.24
CA PRO A 129 -1.28 -2.77 -5.88
C PRO A 129 -0.14 -2.52 -6.87
N SER A 130 0.74 -3.50 -7.06
CA SER A 130 1.71 -3.50 -8.16
C SER A 130 0.98 -3.47 -9.51
N PRO A 131 1.61 -2.98 -10.60
CA PRO A 131 0.91 -2.77 -11.87
C PRO A 131 0.17 -4.02 -12.40
N ARG A 132 0.85 -5.18 -12.36
CA ARG A 132 0.27 -6.49 -12.70
C ARG A 132 -0.97 -6.78 -11.83
N SER A 133 -0.84 -6.62 -10.53
CA SER A 133 -1.91 -6.86 -9.56
C SER A 133 -3.10 -5.94 -9.79
N TRP A 134 -2.87 -4.67 -10.09
CA TRP A 134 -3.95 -3.71 -10.31
C TRP A 134 -4.71 -3.96 -11.61
N LEU A 135 -4.01 -4.39 -12.66
CA LEU A 135 -4.64 -4.85 -13.89
C LEU A 135 -5.57 -6.04 -13.64
N ARG A 136 -5.12 -7.04 -12.87
CA ARG A 136 -5.98 -8.18 -12.47
C ARG A 136 -7.22 -7.72 -11.73
N LEU A 137 -7.05 -6.89 -10.70
CA LEU A 137 -8.15 -6.40 -9.88
C LEU A 137 -9.19 -5.63 -10.71
N THR A 138 -8.74 -4.72 -11.58
CA THR A 138 -9.66 -3.89 -12.37
C THR A 138 -10.33 -4.62 -13.52
N ASN A 139 -9.69 -5.64 -14.11
CA ASN A 139 -10.35 -6.52 -15.07
C ASN A 139 -11.39 -7.42 -14.40
N LYS A 140 -11.10 -7.92 -13.19
CA LYS A 140 -12.08 -8.63 -12.36
C LYS A 140 -13.30 -7.75 -12.03
N MET A 141 -13.10 -6.47 -11.71
CA MET A 141 -14.22 -5.53 -11.44
C MET A 141 -15.21 -5.42 -12.62
N VAL A 142 -14.78 -5.70 -13.85
CA VAL A 142 -15.62 -5.67 -15.06
C VAL A 142 -15.94 -7.08 -15.61
N GLY A 143 -15.76 -8.12 -14.80
CA GLY A 143 -16.11 -9.50 -15.14
C GLY A 143 -15.15 -10.17 -16.13
N ARG A 144 -13.85 -9.82 -16.08
CA ARG A 144 -12.80 -10.36 -16.96
C ARG A 144 -11.65 -10.97 -16.15
N ASP A 145 -11.97 -11.88 -15.25
CA ASP A 145 -11.00 -12.54 -14.36
C ASP A 145 -9.86 -13.23 -15.13
N ASP A 146 -10.14 -13.78 -16.31
CA ASP A 146 -9.19 -14.56 -17.14
C ASP A 146 -8.47 -13.73 -18.23
N ALA A 147 -8.52 -12.39 -18.18
CA ALA A 147 -7.85 -11.56 -19.19
C ALA A 147 -6.34 -11.84 -19.21
N SER A 148 -5.71 -12.11 -20.36
CA SER A 148 -4.24 -12.22 -20.41
C SER A 148 -3.60 -10.86 -20.11
N ILE A 149 -2.53 -10.85 -19.32
CA ILE A 149 -1.72 -9.66 -19.04
C ILE A 149 -0.34 -9.92 -19.60
N GLU A 150 0.00 -9.16 -20.63
CA GLU A 150 1.32 -9.21 -21.25
C GLU A 150 2.24 -8.15 -20.63
N ASP A 151 3.50 -8.21 -20.99
CA ASP A 151 4.53 -7.32 -20.46
C ASP A 151 4.28 -5.84 -20.81
N ASP A 152 3.86 -5.55 -22.05
CA ASP A 152 3.51 -4.19 -22.49
C ASP A 152 2.33 -3.62 -21.68
N ASP A 153 1.40 -4.47 -21.24
CA ASP A 153 0.26 -4.05 -20.43
C ASP A 153 0.70 -3.54 -19.06
N ILE A 154 1.71 -4.19 -18.47
CA ILE A 154 2.29 -3.83 -17.16
C ILE A 154 3.01 -2.48 -17.26
N GLU A 155 3.73 -2.22 -18.34
CA GLU A 155 4.37 -0.92 -18.59
C GLU A 155 3.33 0.19 -18.75
N ASP A 156 2.29 -0.04 -19.55
CA ASP A 156 1.16 0.86 -19.71
C ASP A 156 0.48 1.17 -18.37
N ALA A 157 0.22 0.13 -17.57
CA ALA A 157 -0.35 0.27 -16.23
C ALA A 157 0.52 1.12 -15.32
N ALA A 158 1.84 0.91 -15.32
CA ALA A 158 2.77 1.71 -14.55
C ALA A 158 2.76 3.19 -15.00
N MET A 159 2.59 3.48 -16.29
CA MET A 159 2.42 4.85 -16.78
C MET A 159 1.13 5.50 -16.26
N TYR A 160 0.00 4.79 -16.27
CA TYR A 160 -1.26 5.32 -15.73
C TYR A 160 -1.20 5.54 -14.22
N MET A 161 -0.58 4.61 -13.48
CA MET A 161 -0.33 4.75 -12.05
C MET A 161 0.56 5.96 -11.75
N ALA A 162 1.61 6.16 -12.54
CA ALA A 162 2.49 7.32 -12.41
C ALA A 162 1.74 8.65 -12.65
N ASP A 163 0.83 8.72 -13.63
CA ASP A 163 -0.05 9.89 -13.82
C ASP A 163 -0.97 10.13 -12.63
N PHE A 164 -1.64 9.07 -12.15
CA PHE A 164 -2.48 9.16 -10.96
C PHE A 164 -1.70 9.68 -9.74
N LEU A 165 -0.50 9.16 -9.50
CA LEU A 165 0.35 9.59 -8.40
C LEU A 165 0.77 11.06 -8.53
N ARG A 166 1.05 11.55 -9.75
CA ARG A 166 1.33 12.99 -9.97
C ARG A 166 0.16 13.88 -9.55
N SER A 167 -1.08 13.38 -9.64
CA SER A 167 -2.26 14.16 -9.25
C SER A 167 -2.32 14.53 -7.76
N VAL A 168 -1.59 13.80 -6.90
CA VAL A 168 -1.47 14.07 -5.46
C VAL A 168 -0.08 14.59 -5.08
N SER A 169 0.70 15.08 -6.04
CA SER A 169 2.08 15.55 -5.81
C SER A 169 2.19 16.76 -4.88
N SER A 170 1.16 17.60 -4.81
CA SER A 170 1.09 18.73 -3.88
C SER A 170 0.66 18.33 -2.47
N SER A 171 0.14 17.11 -2.30
CA SER A 171 -0.34 16.61 -1.01
C SER A 171 0.81 16.09 -0.14
N PRO A 172 0.63 16.03 1.18
CA PRO A 172 1.65 15.60 2.14
C PRO A 172 1.83 14.07 2.13
N VAL A 173 2.36 13.52 1.04
CA VAL A 173 2.74 12.11 0.90
C VAL A 173 4.20 11.93 1.32
N GLY A 174 4.47 10.95 2.17
CA GLY A 174 5.82 10.56 2.59
C GLY A 174 6.39 9.39 1.76
N GLY A 175 5.53 8.51 1.24
CA GLY A 175 5.97 7.35 0.49
C GLY A 175 4.86 6.59 -0.23
N ILE A 176 5.26 5.56 -0.96
CA ILE A 176 4.39 4.60 -1.65
C ILE A 176 4.73 3.20 -1.16
N LEU A 177 3.71 2.42 -0.87
CA LEU A 177 3.80 0.97 -0.69
C LEU A 177 3.22 0.29 -1.93
N LEU A 178 4.07 -0.40 -2.71
CA LEU A 178 3.64 -1.28 -3.80
C LEU A 178 3.39 -2.67 -3.26
N GLU A 179 2.27 -3.28 -3.62
CA GLU A 179 1.86 -4.58 -3.06
C GLU A 179 1.57 -5.61 -4.15
N ASP A 180 2.24 -6.76 -4.07
CA ASP A 180 1.91 -7.87 -4.94
C ASP A 180 0.62 -8.56 -4.49
N GLY A 181 -0.19 -8.94 -5.48
CA GLY A 181 -1.44 -9.66 -5.31
C GLY A 181 -1.22 -11.16 -5.06
N LEU A 182 -2.09 -11.98 -5.64
CA LEU A 182 -1.95 -13.44 -5.63
C LEU A 182 -0.88 -13.91 -6.63
N GLU A 183 -0.73 -13.20 -7.73
CA GLU A 183 0.35 -13.43 -8.68
C GLU A 183 1.59 -12.68 -8.20
N PRO A 184 2.68 -13.39 -7.84
CA PRO A 184 3.92 -12.76 -7.41
C PRO A 184 4.55 -11.93 -8.54
N ALA A 185 5.30 -10.90 -8.16
CA ALA A 185 6.08 -10.14 -9.13
C ALA A 185 7.17 -11.00 -9.78
N LYS A 186 7.42 -10.74 -11.05
CA LYS A 186 8.57 -11.29 -11.78
C LYS A 186 9.73 -10.29 -11.75
N ALA A 187 10.97 -10.77 -11.92
CA ALA A 187 12.15 -9.90 -12.00
C ALA A 187 11.99 -8.78 -13.06
N GLY A 188 11.37 -9.08 -14.21
CA GLY A 188 11.09 -8.08 -15.25
C GLY A 188 10.07 -7.01 -14.84
N ASP A 189 9.18 -7.27 -13.89
CA ASP A 189 8.15 -6.32 -13.44
C ASP A 189 8.77 -5.10 -12.75
N VAL A 190 10.00 -5.22 -12.26
CA VAL A 190 10.77 -4.12 -11.64
C VAL A 190 11.05 -3.01 -12.65
N GLU A 191 11.61 -3.35 -13.81
CA GLU A 191 11.88 -2.37 -14.87
C GLU A 191 10.58 -1.80 -15.43
N ARG A 192 9.54 -2.62 -15.55
CA ARG A 192 8.22 -2.16 -16.01
C ARG A 192 7.55 -1.19 -15.04
N SER A 193 7.88 -1.28 -13.75
CA SER A 193 7.38 -0.38 -12.70
C SER A 193 8.20 0.92 -12.57
N ARG A 194 9.23 1.12 -13.40
CA ARG A 194 10.10 2.31 -13.36
C ARG A 194 9.37 3.66 -13.47
N PRO A 195 8.26 3.82 -14.22
CA PRO A 195 7.51 5.07 -14.21
C PRO A 195 7.05 5.51 -12.80
N ILE A 196 6.68 4.56 -11.95
CA ILE A 196 6.23 4.80 -10.57
C ILE A 196 7.40 5.23 -9.69
N THR A 197 8.52 4.49 -9.74
CA THR A 197 9.71 4.81 -8.93
C THR A 197 10.33 6.13 -9.34
N ASN A 198 10.31 6.48 -10.64
CA ASN A 198 10.74 7.79 -11.12
C ASN A 198 9.87 8.93 -10.55
N VAL A 199 8.55 8.78 -10.55
CA VAL A 199 7.63 9.76 -9.95
C VAL A 199 7.88 9.92 -8.45
N ALA A 200 8.00 8.80 -7.74
CA ALA A 200 8.28 8.82 -6.30
C ALA A 200 9.59 9.57 -5.99
N ARG A 201 10.68 9.22 -6.69
CA ARG A 201 11.98 9.90 -6.52
C ARG A 201 11.91 11.39 -6.85
N HIS A 202 11.20 11.77 -7.92
CA HIS A 202 11.04 13.18 -8.30
C HIS A 202 10.38 13.99 -7.18
N TYR A 203 9.37 13.43 -6.50
CA TYR A 203 8.69 14.07 -5.37
C TYR A 203 9.30 13.73 -4.00
N ARG A 204 10.43 13.01 -3.97
CA ARG A 204 11.15 12.56 -2.76
C ARG A 204 10.30 11.67 -1.84
N TRP A 205 9.39 10.90 -2.43
CA TRP A 205 8.64 9.86 -1.75
C TRP A 205 9.47 8.60 -1.67
N GLY A 206 9.54 7.98 -0.49
CA GLY A 206 10.14 6.66 -0.36
C GLY A 206 9.28 5.59 -1.01
N VAL A 207 9.91 4.63 -1.69
CA VAL A 207 9.21 3.48 -2.25
C VAL A 207 9.54 2.24 -1.43
N VAL A 208 8.51 1.59 -0.90
CA VAL A 208 8.61 0.26 -0.31
C VAL A 208 7.79 -0.71 -1.14
N TRP A 209 8.29 -1.92 -1.36
CA TRP A 209 7.55 -2.96 -2.08
C TRP A 209 7.31 -4.16 -1.16
N HIS A 210 6.05 -4.50 -0.91
CA HIS A 210 5.66 -5.79 -0.35
C HIS A 210 5.68 -6.84 -1.45
N ALA A 211 6.85 -7.43 -1.60
CA ALA A 211 7.19 -8.32 -2.69
C ALA A 211 6.83 -9.76 -2.33
N LYS A 212 6.10 -10.40 -3.24
CA LYS A 212 5.88 -11.84 -3.24
C LYS A 212 6.58 -12.39 -4.46
N GLY A 213 7.34 -13.47 -4.30
CA GLY A 213 8.07 -14.06 -5.41
C GLY A 213 9.19 -14.96 -4.95
N ASP A 214 9.96 -15.43 -5.92
CA ASP A 214 11.19 -16.15 -5.64
C ASP A 214 12.33 -15.18 -5.23
N ALA A 215 13.45 -15.75 -4.81
CA ALA A 215 14.60 -14.98 -4.37
C ALA A 215 15.19 -14.08 -5.47
N GLU A 216 15.05 -14.45 -6.75
CA GLU A 216 15.57 -13.67 -7.87
C GLU A 216 14.75 -12.39 -8.06
N ALA A 217 13.42 -12.51 -8.11
CA ALA A 217 12.50 -11.37 -8.21
C ALA A 217 12.65 -10.44 -7.01
N ILE A 218 12.68 -10.99 -5.79
CA ILE A 218 12.81 -10.22 -4.55
C ILE A 218 14.15 -9.46 -4.54
N SER A 219 15.25 -10.10 -4.95
CA SER A 219 16.56 -9.44 -5.07
C SER A 219 16.53 -8.29 -6.09
N ALA A 220 15.97 -8.52 -7.28
CA ALA A 220 15.83 -7.49 -8.30
C ALA A 220 15.02 -6.27 -7.81
N ILE A 221 13.92 -6.52 -7.11
CA ILE A 221 13.09 -5.47 -6.49
C ILE A 221 13.90 -4.69 -5.47
N ALA A 222 14.62 -5.37 -4.56
CA ALA A 222 15.37 -4.75 -3.48
C ALA A 222 16.39 -3.70 -3.97
N TRP A 223 16.95 -3.87 -5.17
CA TRP A 223 17.87 -2.90 -5.78
C TRP A 223 17.18 -1.65 -6.33
N ALA A 224 15.88 -1.73 -6.66
CA ALA A 224 15.15 -0.66 -7.33
C ALA A 224 14.41 0.30 -6.38
N VAL A 225 14.20 -0.12 -5.12
CA VAL A 225 13.37 0.60 -4.14
C VAL A 225 14.15 1.00 -2.87
N ASP A 226 13.51 1.75 -1.99
CA ASP A 226 14.13 2.24 -0.74
C ASP A 226 13.99 1.22 0.41
N GLY A 227 12.98 0.36 0.34
CA GLY A 227 12.83 -0.78 1.23
C GLY A 227 11.99 -1.90 0.62
N ILE A 228 12.15 -3.11 1.13
CA ILE A 228 11.43 -4.29 0.67
C ILE A 228 10.82 -5.00 1.85
N ILE A 229 9.57 -5.45 1.72
CA ILE A 229 8.89 -6.29 2.70
C ILE A 229 8.74 -7.68 2.08
N SER A 230 9.17 -8.71 2.81
CA SER A 230 9.04 -10.10 2.40
C SER A 230 8.94 -11.04 3.60
N SER A 231 8.31 -12.20 3.43
CA SER A 231 8.32 -13.29 4.40
C SER A 231 9.64 -14.07 4.41
N SER A 232 10.48 -13.89 3.38
CA SER A 232 11.78 -14.55 3.27
C SER A 232 12.90 -13.66 3.80
N ALA A 233 13.82 -14.25 4.57
CA ALA A 233 14.99 -13.54 5.03
C ALA A 233 15.88 -13.13 3.84
N LEU A 234 16.23 -11.84 3.78
CA LEU A 234 17.11 -11.29 2.76
C LEU A 234 18.47 -10.97 3.37
N ALA A 235 19.51 -11.63 2.86
CA ALA A 235 20.88 -11.40 3.26
C ALA A 235 21.58 -10.44 2.29
N GLY A 236 22.44 -9.57 2.80
CA GLY A 236 23.28 -8.69 1.97
C GLY A 236 22.56 -7.54 1.28
N VAL A 237 21.33 -7.24 1.68
CA VAL A 237 20.58 -6.07 1.19
C VAL A 237 20.98 -4.85 2.02
N GLU A 238 21.50 -3.82 1.38
CA GLU A 238 21.87 -2.55 2.04
C GLU A 238 20.67 -1.64 2.35
N LYS A 239 19.52 -1.93 1.72
CA LYS A 239 18.25 -1.21 1.90
C LYS A 239 17.49 -1.70 3.14
N ALA A 240 16.48 -0.94 3.55
CA ALA A 240 15.62 -1.33 4.66
C ALA A 240 14.82 -2.60 4.33
N VAL A 241 14.79 -3.55 5.26
CA VAL A 241 14.10 -4.84 5.07
C VAL A 241 12.97 -5.00 6.09
N GLY A 242 11.74 -5.08 5.61
CA GLY A 242 10.58 -5.46 6.39
C GLY A 242 10.41 -6.97 6.44
N LEU A 243 10.40 -7.53 7.63
CA LEU A 243 10.05 -8.94 7.85
C LEU A 243 8.52 -9.04 7.93
N ASP A 244 7.90 -9.66 6.93
CA ASP A 244 6.47 -9.98 7.00
C ASP A 244 6.27 -11.14 7.97
N VAL A 245 5.78 -10.80 9.16
CA VAL A 245 5.55 -11.75 10.26
C VAL A 245 4.07 -12.07 10.44
N GLY A 246 3.21 -11.72 9.48
CA GLY A 246 1.76 -11.87 9.62
C GLY A 246 1.34 -13.29 10.01
N GLU A 247 1.82 -14.30 9.29
CA GLU A 247 1.46 -15.70 9.56
C GLU A 247 1.87 -16.16 10.97
N ASP A 248 3.14 -15.97 11.33
CA ASP A 248 3.66 -16.36 12.65
C ASP A 248 3.01 -15.56 13.78
N LEU A 249 2.77 -14.27 13.58
CA LEU A 249 2.15 -13.40 14.58
C LEU A 249 0.74 -13.86 14.92
N TRP A 250 -0.10 -14.07 13.90
CA TRP A 250 -1.51 -14.38 14.11
C TRP A 250 -1.78 -15.85 14.45
N SER A 251 -0.85 -16.76 14.13
CA SER A 251 -0.90 -18.16 14.56
C SER A 251 -0.29 -18.41 15.96
N GLY A 252 0.37 -17.41 16.55
CA GLY A 252 1.10 -17.57 17.81
C GLY A 252 2.49 -18.21 17.65
N GLY A 253 2.98 -18.31 16.42
CA GLY A 253 4.34 -18.72 16.07
C GLY A 253 5.43 -17.78 16.59
N ALA A 254 6.69 -18.19 16.49
CA ALA A 254 7.82 -17.42 17.01
C ALA A 254 8.10 -16.20 16.10
N ILE A 255 8.32 -15.03 16.71
CA ILE A 255 8.69 -13.82 15.97
C ILE A 255 10.23 -13.73 15.91
N PRO A 256 10.84 -13.64 14.73
CA PRO A 256 12.29 -13.51 14.59
C PRO A 256 12.77 -12.18 15.18
N GLN A 257 13.97 -12.16 15.76
CA GLN A 257 14.57 -10.91 16.22
C GLN A 257 15.05 -10.05 15.03
N LEU A 258 14.77 -8.74 15.06
CA LEU A 258 15.26 -7.80 14.06
C LEU A 258 16.79 -7.65 14.12
N ALA A 259 17.42 -7.75 12.96
CA ALA A 259 18.78 -7.30 12.71
C ALA A 259 18.82 -5.78 12.37
N PRO A 260 19.99 -5.13 12.39
CA PRO A 260 20.13 -3.75 11.91
C PRO A 260 19.57 -3.57 10.49
N GLY A 261 18.90 -2.43 10.23
CA GLY A 261 18.23 -2.17 8.96
C GLY A 261 16.90 -2.90 8.76
N GLN A 262 16.41 -3.64 9.77
CA GLN A 262 15.14 -4.38 9.67
C GLN A 262 13.99 -3.75 10.48
N PHE A 263 12.76 -4.01 10.06
CA PHE A 263 11.52 -3.69 10.77
C PHE A 263 10.49 -4.82 10.63
N TYR A 264 9.49 -4.87 11.50
CA TYR A 264 8.37 -5.80 11.36
C TYR A 264 7.30 -5.23 10.45
N PHE A 265 6.73 -6.07 9.60
CA PHE A 265 5.50 -5.80 8.87
C PHE A 265 4.46 -6.85 9.24
N ALA A 266 3.20 -6.43 9.42
CA ALA A 266 2.07 -7.34 9.51
C ALA A 266 0.78 -6.68 9.05
N GLU A 267 -0.04 -7.43 8.32
CA GLU A 267 -1.44 -7.08 8.09
C GLU A 267 -2.32 -7.75 9.16
N ILE A 268 -3.24 -6.98 9.76
CA ILE A 268 -4.17 -7.49 10.77
C ILE A 268 -5.33 -8.21 10.08
N PRO A 269 -5.58 -9.50 10.34
CA PRO A 269 -6.72 -10.21 9.79
C PRO A 269 -8.03 -9.53 10.16
N VAL A 270 -8.89 -9.32 9.17
CA VAL A 270 -10.15 -8.58 9.35
C VAL A 270 -10.96 -9.15 10.50
N ALA A 271 -11.10 -10.47 10.58
CA ALA A 271 -11.91 -11.18 11.57
C ALA A 271 -11.26 -11.32 12.96
N GLN A 272 -10.07 -10.78 13.19
CA GLN A 272 -9.37 -10.96 14.47
C GLN A 272 -10.13 -10.30 15.64
N LYS A 273 -10.02 -10.88 16.84
CA LYS A 273 -10.59 -10.31 18.07
C LYS A 273 -9.71 -9.17 18.60
N PRO A 274 -10.29 -8.07 19.12
CA PRO A 274 -9.50 -6.93 19.60
C PRO A 274 -8.46 -7.27 20.66
N GLU A 275 -8.80 -8.14 21.60
CA GLU A 275 -7.89 -8.55 22.68
C GLU A 275 -6.66 -9.25 22.11
N THR A 276 -6.87 -10.19 21.18
CA THR A 276 -5.78 -10.91 20.51
C THR A 276 -4.92 -9.97 19.64
N VAL A 277 -5.52 -8.96 19.02
CA VAL A 277 -4.77 -7.93 18.27
C VAL A 277 -3.83 -7.17 19.19
N LEU A 278 -4.32 -6.70 20.34
CA LEU A 278 -3.51 -5.94 21.29
C LEU A 278 -2.40 -6.82 21.89
N GLU A 279 -2.72 -8.06 22.28
CA GLU A 279 -1.73 -9.03 22.78
C GLU A 279 -0.60 -9.28 21.78
N ASN A 280 -0.94 -9.48 20.50
CA ASN A 280 0.06 -9.75 19.48
C ASN A 280 0.90 -8.52 19.13
N ILE A 281 0.31 -7.32 19.06
CA ILE A 281 1.07 -6.09 18.78
C ILE A 281 2.12 -5.82 19.86
N VAL A 282 1.85 -6.18 21.13
CA VAL A 282 2.84 -6.07 22.21
C VAL A 282 4.10 -6.89 21.91
N ARG A 283 3.97 -8.05 21.23
CA ARG A 283 5.10 -8.92 20.87
C ARG A 283 6.04 -8.30 19.84
N LEU A 284 5.60 -7.27 19.12
CA LEU A 284 6.41 -6.55 18.12
C LEU A 284 7.12 -5.31 18.68
N ARG A 285 6.70 -4.85 19.88
CA ARG A 285 7.19 -3.64 20.55
C ARG A 285 8.27 -3.94 21.59
#